data_AF-A0A968SZ03-F1
#
_entry.id   AF-A0A968SZ03-F1
#
_cell.length_a   1.000
_cell.length_b   1.000
_cell.length_c   1.000
_cell.angle_alpha   90.00
_cell.angle_beta   90.00
_cell.angle_gamma   90.00
#
_symmetry.space_group_name_H-M   'P 1'
#
loop_
_entity.id
_entity.type
_entity.pdbx_description
1 polymer ?
#
loop_
_entity_poly.entity_id
_entity_poly.type
_entity_poly.pdbx_seq_one_letter_code
_entity_poly.pdbx_strand_id
1 'polypeptide(L)'
;MTSLKHLRLRLVLALLFLSSGNMALAQLPGTEGFQSQTQKREELISKLRRDIAKVAHSVEVTQELISRSRGAPFLPDIYLRLAELYVEQARYEFYLVHEERGESSKGSAVAPTAKLLKEKAVETYNRILADFPDYENNDQVLFFMAHEYRELGMYDEMIATYERLVSKYPKSVLVTDAYLVLGDYRFDKQDLTGAKGYYQKIIDGPASETHAMAHFKMGWVFLNEFDYKGAFMQFEKAAKADGTDKNFRSQAEAENSVNVRREALNDLAYAYTEVRKPKGALAYFRSLATSRSMYLLALEKLAKRYFIKQDFDSVRGWSIARSRGSRSTRRRTSTTRAASMSP
;
A
#
# COMPACT_ATOMS: atom_id res chain seq x y z
N MET A 1 40.69 -44.17 19.15
CA MET A 1 40.96 -44.04 17.70
C MET A 1 40.21 -42.80 17.23
N THR A 2 40.84 -41.62 17.36
CA THR A 2 41.37 -40.77 16.25
C THR A 2 40.27 -40.17 15.39
N SER A 3 40.09 -38.86 15.18
CA SER A 3 41.00 -37.72 15.41
C SER A 3 40.22 -36.39 15.48
N LEU A 4 40.66 -35.54 16.41
CA LEU A 4 40.66 -34.09 16.40
C LEU A 4 40.83 -33.45 14.99
N LYS A 5 40.13 -32.32 14.76
CA LYS A 5 40.72 -31.01 14.40
C LYS A 5 39.70 -29.86 14.59
N HIS A 6 39.87 -29.24 15.76
CA HIS A 6 39.51 -27.93 16.33
C HIS A 6 38.99 -26.80 15.41
N LEU A 7 37.95 -26.03 15.78
CA LEU A 7 37.76 -25.08 16.90
C LEU A 7 38.28 -23.65 16.59
N ARG A 8 37.33 -22.72 16.44
CA ARG A 8 37.30 -21.29 16.82
C ARG A 8 38.62 -20.49 16.83
N LEU A 9 38.62 -19.31 16.18
CA LEU A 9 39.03 -18.07 16.87
C LEU A 9 38.47 -16.79 16.20
N ARG A 10 38.08 -15.84 17.06
CA ARG A 10 37.62 -14.48 16.77
C ARG A 10 38.81 -13.51 16.63
N LEU A 11 38.61 -12.48 15.80
CA LEU A 11 39.04 -11.07 15.92
C LEU A 11 40.54 -10.69 16.08
N VAL A 12 40.98 -9.79 15.17
CA VAL A 12 41.54 -8.43 15.40
C VAL A 12 43.02 -8.11 15.03
N LEU A 13 43.12 -7.14 14.10
CA LEU A 13 44.09 -6.03 13.84
C LEU A 13 45.55 -6.28 13.43
N ALA A 14 45.97 -5.65 12.31
CA ALA A 14 46.65 -4.32 12.23
C ALA A 14 46.89 -3.95 10.73
N LEU A 15 46.45 -2.82 10.15
CA LEU A 15 47.00 -1.43 10.19
C LEU A 15 48.48 -1.41 9.77
N LEU A 16 49.06 -0.60 8.86
CA LEU A 16 48.81 0.59 8.01
C LEU A 16 49.94 0.55 6.93
N PHE A 17 49.84 1.12 5.72
CA PHE A 17 50.17 2.51 5.41
C PHE A 17 50.00 2.81 3.91
N LEU A 18 49.77 4.09 3.63
CA LEU A 18 49.58 4.73 2.33
C LEU A 18 50.77 4.61 1.37
N SER A 19 50.52 4.53 0.06
CA SER A 19 50.95 5.55 -0.90
C SER A 19 50.36 5.31 -2.30
N SER A 20 50.12 6.42 -2.97
CA SER A 20 49.75 6.64 -4.38
C SER A 20 50.10 5.53 -5.38
N GLY A 21 49.12 5.16 -6.19
CA GLY A 21 49.35 4.46 -7.44
C GLY A 21 48.03 4.12 -8.12
N ASN A 22 47.69 4.88 -9.16
CA ASN A 22 46.74 4.46 -10.19
C ASN A 22 47.07 3.03 -10.62
N MET A 23 46.33 2.05 -10.13
CA MET A 23 46.19 0.77 -10.80
C MET A 23 44.78 0.71 -11.34
N ALA A 24 44.67 1.02 -12.63
CA ALA A 24 43.54 0.62 -13.45
C ALA A 24 43.39 -0.90 -13.31
N LEU A 25 42.46 -1.30 -12.45
CA LEU A 25 42.02 -2.69 -12.33
C LEU A 25 41.27 -3.00 -13.63
N ALA A 26 41.92 -3.81 -14.46
CA ALA A 26 41.37 -4.35 -15.69
C ALA A 26 39.95 -4.88 -15.42
N GLN A 27 38.96 -4.32 -16.13
CA GLN A 27 37.57 -4.74 -16.06
C GLN A 27 37.45 -6.16 -16.60
N LEU A 28 37.18 -7.10 -15.71
CA LEU A 28 36.78 -8.45 -16.08
C LEU A 28 35.42 -8.38 -16.82
N PRO A 29 35.26 -9.10 -17.94
CA PRO A 29 33.99 -9.16 -18.66
C PRO A 29 32.95 -9.87 -17.79
N GLY A 30 31.83 -9.19 -17.49
CA GLY A 30 30.76 -9.67 -16.60
C GLY A 30 30.45 -8.80 -15.38
N THR A 31 31.05 -7.60 -15.27
CA THR A 31 30.73 -6.60 -14.22
C THR A 31 29.65 -5.58 -14.64
N GLU A 32 28.92 -5.86 -15.73
CA GLU A 32 27.74 -5.07 -16.09
C GLU A 32 26.62 -5.31 -15.06
N GLY A 33 26.41 -4.33 -14.17
CA GLY A 33 25.06 -4.07 -13.62
C GLY A 33 24.79 -4.37 -12.15
N PHE A 34 25.78 -4.66 -11.29
CA PHE A 34 25.53 -4.68 -9.85
C PHE A 34 25.73 -3.28 -9.24
N GLN A 35 24.71 -2.42 -9.36
CA GLN A 35 24.68 -1.18 -8.59
C GLN A 35 24.63 -1.51 -7.09
N SER A 36 25.53 -0.93 -6.31
CA SER A 36 25.48 -1.04 -4.85
C SER A 36 24.21 -0.37 -4.31
N GLN A 37 23.72 -0.78 -3.14
CA GLN A 37 22.59 -0.10 -2.48
C GLN A 37 22.86 1.40 -2.28
N THR A 38 24.11 1.76 -2.00
CA THR A 38 24.56 3.16 -1.93
C THR A 38 24.40 3.89 -3.26
N GLN A 39 24.83 3.28 -4.37
CA GLN A 39 24.68 3.88 -5.71
C GLN A 39 23.21 4.05 -6.10
N LYS A 40 22.35 3.08 -5.80
CA LYS A 40 20.89 3.18 -6.04
C LYS A 40 20.27 4.33 -5.26
N ARG A 41 20.67 4.50 -4.00
CA ARG A 41 20.23 5.60 -3.15
C ARG A 41 20.70 6.96 -3.66
N GLU A 42 21.96 7.09 -4.05
CA GLU A 42 22.50 8.33 -4.64
C GLU A 42 21.80 8.71 -5.95
N GLU A 43 21.50 7.71 -6.79
CA GLU A 43 20.73 7.90 -8.01
C GLU A 43 19.29 8.36 -7.71
N LEU A 44 18.64 7.76 -6.71
CA LEU A 44 17.31 8.15 -6.24
C LEU A 44 17.30 9.59 -5.71
N ILE A 45 18.25 9.95 -4.84
CA ILE A 45 18.39 11.32 -4.31
C ILE A 45 18.59 12.31 -5.46
N SER A 46 19.47 11.99 -6.41
CA SER A 46 19.71 12.82 -7.60
C SER A 46 18.47 12.97 -8.47
N LYS A 47 17.67 11.90 -8.61
CA LYS A 47 16.38 11.92 -9.31
C LYS A 47 15.38 12.82 -8.59
N LEU A 48 15.21 12.64 -7.27
CA LEU A 48 14.29 13.45 -6.45
C LEU A 48 14.61 14.94 -6.55
N ARG A 49 15.89 15.33 -6.48
CA ARG A 49 16.31 16.73 -6.65
C ARG A 49 15.94 17.30 -8.03
N ARG A 50 16.11 16.51 -9.09
CA ARG A 50 15.68 16.91 -10.44
C ARG A 50 14.17 17.04 -10.55
N ASP A 51 13.42 16.11 -9.96
CA ASP A 51 11.96 16.12 -9.97
C ASP A 51 11.42 17.32 -9.18
N ILE A 52 11.99 17.63 -8.01
CA ILE A 52 11.68 18.85 -7.23
C ILE A 52 11.90 20.11 -8.06
N ALA A 53 13.04 20.24 -8.75
CA ALA A 53 13.32 21.41 -9.58
C ALA A 53 12.31 21.59 -10.72
N LYS A 54 11.89 20.49 -11.36
CA LYS A 54 10.86 20.52 -12.42
C LYS A 54 9.50 20.92 -11.89
N VAL A 55 9.08 20.38 -10.74
CA VAL A 55 7.80 20.73 -10.13
C VAL A 55 7.82 22.17 -9.64
N ALA A 56 8.91 22.64 -9.03
CA ALA A 56 9.07 24.03 -8.60
C ALA A 56 8.92 25.01 -9.78
N HIS A 57 9.56 24.71 -10.92
CA HIS A 57 9.37 25.51 -12.14
C HIS A 57 7.92 25.48 -12.63
N SER A 58 7.25 24.32 -12.55
CA SER A 58 5.84 24.19 -12.92
C SER A 58 4.92 25.01 -12.01
N VAL A 59 5.23 25.09 -10.71
CA VAL A 59 4.54 25.96 -9.74
C VAL A 59 4.67 27.43 -10.16
N GLU A 60 5.88 27.89 -10.46
CA GLU A 60 6.14 29.28 -10.89
C GLU A 60 5.35 29.64 -12.15
N VAL A 61 5.42 28.80 -13.19
CA VAL A 61 4.68 28.99 -14.44
C VAL A 61 3.17 29.01 -14.20
N THR A 62 2.67 28.14 -13.31
CA THR A 62 1.24 28.08 -12.97
C THR A 62 0.78 29.33 -12.22
N GLN A 63 1.60 29.86 -11.31
CA GLN A 63 1.33 31.12 -10.62
C GLN A 63 1.30 32.31 -11.59
N GLU A 64 2.22 32.35 -12.56
CA GLU A 64 2.22 33.36 -13.61
C GLU A 64 0.94 33.25 -14.48
N LEU A 65 0.54 32.04 -14.85
CA LEU A 65 -0.68 31.80 -15.62
C LEU A 65 -1.93 32.28 -14.87
N ILE A 66 -2.03 32.01 -13.55
CA ILE A 66 -3.11 32.53 -12.69
C ILE A 66 -3.15 34.06 -12.74
N SER A 67 -1.99 34.71 -12.65
CA SER A 67 -1.91 36.18 -12.66
C SER A 67 -2.44 36.79 -13.97
N ARG A 68 -2.28 36.08 -15.09
CA ARG A 68 -2.71 36.48 -16.43
C ARG A 68 -4.15 36.07 -16.77
N SER A 69 -4.70 35.09 -16.06
CA SER A 69 -6.01 34.49 -16.34
C SER A 69 -7.13 35.03 -15.44
N ARG A 70 -6.99 36.26 -14.92
CA ARG A 70 -8.00 36.86 -14.05
C ARG A 70 -9.36 36.95 -14.75
N GLY A 71 -10.39 36.39 -14.13
CA GLY A 71 -11.75 36.36 -14.67
C GLY A 71 -11.97 35.29 -15.75
N ALA A 72 -10.98 34.47 -16.09
CA ALA A 72 -11.16 33.37 -17.02
C ALA A 72 -12.04 32.27 -16.41
N PRO A 73 -12.97 31.66 -17.17
CA PRO A 73 -13.84 30.59 -16.66
C PRO A 73 -13.11 29.36 -16.11
N PHE A 74 -11.91 29.06 -16.64
CA PHE A 74 -11.06 27.93 -16.25
C PHE A 74 -10.06 28.27 -15.13
N LEU A 75 -10.15 29.47 -14.53
CA LEU A 75 -9.29 29.87 -13.43
C LEU A 75 -9.31 28.89 -12.22
N PRO A 76 -10.46 28.32 -11.78
CA PRO A 76 -10.45 27.34 -10.69
C PRO A 76 -9.69 26.05 -11.05
N ASP A 77 -9.68 25.61 -12.31
CA ASP A 77 -8.89 24.47 -12.76
C ASP A 77 -7.38 24.72 -12.60
N ILE A 78 -6.93 25.94 -12.90
CA ILE A 78 -5.53 26.31 -12.73
C ILE A 78 -5.15 26.37 -11.23
N TYR A 79 -6.05 26.87 -10.37
CA TYR A 79 -5.84 26.81 -8.93
C TYR A 79 -5.79 25.37 -8.41
N LEU A 80 -6.69 24.50 -8.88
CA LEU A 80 -6.67 23.08 -8.52
C LEU A 80 -5.33 22.45 -8.93
N ARG A 81 -4.85 22.74 -10.15
CA ARG A 81 -3.54 22.28 -10.61
C ARG A 81 -2.39 22.81 -9.75
N LEU A 82 -2.45 24.07 -9.31
CA LEU A 82 -1.44 24.64 -8.41
C LEU A 82 -1.40 23.89 -7.07
N ALA A 83 -2.55 23.58 -6.49
CA ALA A 83 -2.63 22.82 -5.23
C ALA A 83 -2.04 21.40 -5.40
N GLU A 84 -2.35 20.72 -6.51
CA GLU A 84 -1.76 19.42 -6.84
C GLU A 84 -0.23 19.48 -6.94
N LEU A 85 0.31 20.51 -7.60
CA LEU A 85 1.76 20.70 -7.73
C LEU A 85 2.43 20.93 -6.38
N TYR A 86 1.78 21.66 -5.46
CA TYR A 86 2.29 21.79 -4.09
C TYR A 86 2.33 20.45 -3.35
N VAL A 87 1.28 19.63 -3.46
CA VAL A 87 1.25 18.29 -2.85
C VAL A 87 2.29 17.36 -3.46
N GLU A 88 2.48 17.42 -4.79
CA GLU A 88 3.51 16.65 -5.50
C GLU A 88 4.91 17.03 -5.03
N GLN A 89 5.20 18.33 -4.96
CA GLN A 89 6.49 18.82 -4.46
C GLN A 89 6.70 18.42 -2.99
N ALA A 90 5.67 18.55 -2.15
CA ALA A 90 5.74 18.17 -0.74
C ALA A 90 6.14 16.70 -0.57
N ARG A 91 5.59 15.83 -1.43
CA ARG A 91 5.90 14.40 -1.45
C ARG A 91 7.37 14.15 -1.83
N TYR A 92 7.88 14.81 -2.85
CA TYR A 92 9.29 14.67 -3.23
C TYR A 92 10.25 15.19 -2.16
N GLU A 93 9.95 16.35 -1.56
CA GLU A 93 10.72 16.91 -0.44
C GLU A 93 10.74 15.95 0.76
N PHE A 94 9.60 15.37 1.10
CA PHE A 94 9.50 14.38 2.16
C PHE A 94 10.38 13.15 1.87
N TYR A 95 10.26 12.56 0.67
CA TYR A 95 11.09 11.42 0.28
C TYR A 95 12.57 11.77 0.26
N LEU A 96 12.95 12.96 -0.22
CA LEU A 96 14.34 13.39 -0.26
C LEU A 96 14.93 13.45 1.16
N VAL A 97 14.23 14.09 2.10
CA VAL A 97 14.68 14.18 3.50
C VAL A 97 14.83 12.80 4.12
N HIS A 98 13.89 11.89 3.85
CA HIS A 98 13.96 10.50 4.32
C HIS A 98 15.15 9.74 3.73
N GLU A 99 15.36 9.86 2.42
CA GLU A 99 16.47 9.21 1.73
C GLU A 99 17.80 9.76 2.21
N GLU A 100 18.01 11.08 2.24
CA GLU A 100 19.27 11.73 2.65
C GLU A 100 19.69 11.39 4.08
N ARG A 101 18.73 11.20 4.97
CA ARG A 101 18.97 10.87 6.37
C ARG A 101 19.45 9.43 6.61
N GLY A 102 19.09 8.50 5.72
CA GLY A 102 19.50 7.10 5.75
C GLY A 102 18.95 6.30 6.95
N GLU A 103 19.08 4.98 6.90
CA GLU A 103 18.49 4.04 7.89
C GLU A 103 19.05 4.21 9.32
N SER A 104 20.25 4.77 9.47
CA SER A 104 20.94 4.87 10.77
C SER A 104 20.44 6.00 11.68
N SER A 105 19.59 6.88 11.18
CA SER A 105 19.17 8.06 11.93
C SER A 105 17.96 7.78 12.82
N LYS A 106 18.16 7.80 14.14
CA LYS A 106 17.09 7.61 15.14
C LYS A 106 16.17 8.84 15.23
N GLY A 107 14.84 8.64 15.16
CA GLY A 107 13.80 9.68 15.30
C GLY A 107 12.94 9.88 14.04
N SER A 108 11.85 10.65 14.10
CA SER A 108 11.06 11.02 12.91
C SER A 108 11.80 12.04 12.04
N ALA A 109 11.76 11.88 10.72
CA ALA A 109 12.32 12.90 9.83
C ALA A 109 11.42 14.13 9.85
N VAL A 110 11.99 15.29 10.15
CA VAL A 110 11.27 16.56 10.07
C VAL A 110 11.46 17.10 8.66
N ALA A 111 10.37 17.31 7.93
CA ALA A 111 10.39 17.90 6.58
C ALA A 111 9.59 19.22 6.58
N PRO A 112 10.15 20.34 7.07
CA PRO A 112 9.43 21.61 7.18
C PRO A 112 8.92 22.13 5.83
N THR A 113 9.72 21.97 4.78
CA THR A 113 9.34 22.36 3.41
C THR A 113 8.12 21.58 2.93
N ALA A 114 8.08 20.27 3.17
CA ALA A 114 6.93 19.45 2.82
C ALA A 114 5.67 19.91 3.56
N LYS A 115 5.78 20.21 4.86
CA LYS A 115 4.67 20.75 5.64
C LYS A 115 4.16 22.08 5.08
N LEU A 116 5.07 23.03 4.82
CA LEU A 116 4.73 24.35 4.27
C LEU A 116 4.02 24.23 2.90
N LEU A 117 4.47 23.31 2.05
CA LEU A 117 3.85 23.08 0.75
C LEU A 117 2.42 22.52 0.89
N LYS A 118 2.17 21.61 1.85
CA LYS A 118 0.81 21.14 2.15
C LYS A 118 -0.09 22.27 2.69
N GLU A 119 0.44 23.14 3.54
CA GLU A 119 -0.28 24.33 4.03
C GLU A 119 -0.67 25.26 2.85
N LYS A 120 0.23 25.47 1.87
CA LYS A 120 -0.09 26.22 0.64
C LYS A 120 -1.15 25.54 -0.23
N ALA A 121 -1.14 24.21 -0.32
CA ALA A 121 -2.18 23.46 -1.02
C ALA A 121 -3.56 23.69 -0.37
N VAL A 122 -3.64 23.58 0.95
CA VAL A 122 -4.86 23.86 1.74
C VAL A 122 -5.34 25.31 1.55
N GLU A 123 -4.45 26.29 1.57
CA GLU A 123 -4.80 27.69 1.30
C GLU A 123 -5.39 27.85 -0.11
N THR A 124 -4.78 27.18 -1.09
CA THR A 124 -5.24 27.20 -2.49
C THR A 124 -6.63 26.55 -2.63
N TYR A 125 -6.87 25.40 -1.98
CA TYR A 125 -8.20 24.77 -1.95
C TYR A 125 -9.26 25.66 -1.30
N ASN A 126 -8.93 26.29 -0.17
CA ASN A 126 -9.84 27.23 0.48
C ASN A 126 -10.21 28.40 -0.43
N ARG A 127 -9.23 28.91 -1.18
CA ARG A 127 -9.48 29.95 -2.18
C ARG A 127 -10.43 29.48 -3.27
N ILE A 128 -10.26 28.27 -3.80
CA ILE A 128 -11.18 27.72 -4.81
C ILE A 128 -12.62 27.69 -4.26
N LEU A 129 -12.79 27.16 -3.04
CA LEU A 129 -14.11 27.03 -2.41
C LEU A 129 -14.78 28.37 -2.09
N ALA A 130 -13.99 29.43 -1.86
CA ALA A 130 -14.46 30.77 -1.54
C ALA A 130 -14.78 31.58 -2.81
N ASP A 131 -13.85 31.61 -3.76
CA ASP A 131 -13.94 32.44 -4.96
C ASP A 131 -14.80 31.80 -6.07
N PHE A 132 -14.94 30.46 -6.06
CA PHE A 132 -15.66 29.68 -7.08
C PHE A 132 -16.64 28.66 -6.45
N PRO A 133 -17.71 29.12 -5.77
CA PRO A 133 -18.64 28.25 -5.03
C PRO A 133 -19.41 27.23 -5.91
N ASP A 134 -19.53 27.52 -7.20
CA ASP A 134 -20.24 26.72 -8.22
C ASP A 134 -19.29 25.91 -9.12
N TYR A 135 -17.98 25.88 -8.82
CA TYR A 135 -17.03 25.08 -9.58
C TYR A 135 -17.39 23.59 -9.54
N GLU A 136 -17.41 22.96 -10.72
CA GLU A 136 -17.90 21.59 -10.90
C GLU A 136 -17.11 20.54 -10.12
N ASN A 137 -15.80 20.76 -9.93
CA ASN A 137 -14.91 19.84 -9.23
C ASN A 137 -14.73 20.20 -7.73
N ASN A 138 -15.67 20.95 -7.15
CA ASN A 138 -15.58 21.30 -5.73
C ASN A 138 -15.70 20.08 -4.78
N ASP A 139 -16.24 18.97 -5.26
CA ASP A 139 -16.19 17.69 -4.54
C ASP A 139 -14.75 17.16 -4.43
N GLN A 140 -14.00 17.18 -5.54
CA GLN A 140 -12.58 16.83 -5.60
C GLN A 140 -11.73 17.77 -4.73
N VAL A 141 -12.00 19.08 -4.77
CA VAL A 141 -11.34 20.08 -3.93
C VAL A 141 -11.52 19.74 -2.44
N LEU A 142 -12.74 19.45 -2.00
CA LEU A 142 -12.99 19.07 -0.60
C LEU A 142 -12.29 17.76 -0.24
N PHE A 143 -12.33 16.75 -1.11
CA PHE A 143 -11.70 15.47 -0.86
C PHE A 143 -10.18 15.62 -0.64
N PHE A 144 -9.49 16.31 -1.54
CA PHE A 144 -8.05 16.51 -1.43
C PHE A 144 -7.66 17.47 -0.31
N MET A 145 -8.46 18.51 -0.05
CA MET A 145 -8.23 19.38 1.10
C MET A 145 -8.32 18.61 2.42
N ALA A 146 -9.32 17.73 2.57
CA ALA A 146 -9.43 16.86 3.74
C ALA A 146 -8.26 15.87 3.85
N HIS A 147 -7.77 15.35 2.73
CA HIS A 147 -6.56 14.53 2.70
C HIS A 147 -5.34 15.30 3.24
N GLU A 148 -5.12 16.55 2.81
CA GLU A 148 -4.01 17.35 3.32
C GLU A 148 -4.17 17.72 4.79
N TYR A 149 -5.38 17.99 5.27
CA TYR A 149 -5.63 18.18 6.70
C TYR A 149 -5.24 16.93 7.52
N ARG A 150 -5.56 15.72 7.04
CA ARG A 150 -5.13 14.47 7.67
C ARG A 150 -3.61 14.39 7.77
N GLU A 151 -2.93 14.69 6.68
CA GLU A 151 -1.47 14.61 6.58
C GLU A 151 -0.76 15.66 7.45
N LEU A 152 -1.41 16.80 7.70
CA LEU A 152 -0.96 17.84 8.63
C LEU A 152 -1.31 17.53 10.10
N GLY A 153 -2.05 16.46 10.37
CA GLY A 153 -2.54 16.10 11.72
C GLY A 153 -3.71 16.95 12.20
N MET A 154 -4.33 17.73 11.31
CA MET A 154 -5.48 18.59 11.54
C MET A 154 -6.78 17.77 11.40
N TYR A 155 -7.01 16.89 12.37
CA TYR A 155 -8.06 15.87 12.25
C TYR A 155 -9.48 16.44 12.35
N ASP A 156 -9.70 17.52 13.08
CA ASP A 156 -11.03 18.12 13.20
C ASP A 156 -11.45 18.76 11.86
N GLU A 157 -10.52 19.46 11.22
CA GLU A 157 -10.70 20.04 9.89
C GLU A 157 -10.84 18.96 8.81
N MET A 158 -10.08 17.86 8.92
CA MET A 158 -10.24 16.69 8.05
C MET A 158 -11.68 16.14 8.14
N ILE A 159 -12.19 15.90 9.35
CA ILE A 159 -13.54 15.35 9.55
C ILE A 159 -14.58 16.31 8.98
N ALA A 160 -14.55 17.58 9.37
CA ALA A 160 -15.51 18.58 8.93
C ALA A 160 -15.52 18.72 7.39
N THR A 161 -14.35 18.62 6.76
CA THR A 161 -14.23 18.74 5.30
C THR A 161 -14.79 17.52 4.58
N TYR A 162 -14.51 16.30 5.04
CA TYR A 162 -15.14 15.10 4.47
C TYR A 162 -16.65 15.06 4.73
N GLU A 163 -17.12 15.50 5.90
CA GLU A 163 -18.56 15.62 6.20
C GLU A 163 -19.25 16.63 5.29
N ARG A 164 -18.58 17.75 4.98
CA ARG A 164 -19.06 18.72 3.98
C ARG A 164 -19.14 18.13 2.59
N LEU A 165 -18.15 17.32 2.18
CA LEU A 165 -18.15 16.62 0.89
C LEU A 165 -19.37 15.70 0.77
N VAL A 166 -19.58 14.80 1.73
CA VAL A 166 -20.68 13.82 1.65
C VAL A 166 -22.05 14.46 1.78
N SER A 167 -22.15 15.62 2.44
CA SER A 167 -23.40 16.38 2.58
C SER A 167 -23.72 17.19 1.31
N LYS A 168 -22.74 17.93 0.77
CA LYS A 168 -22.96 18.82 -0.38
C LYS A 168 -22.96 18.07 -1.72
N TYR A 169 -22.20 16.98 -1.83
CA TYR A 169 -22.04 16.22 -3.07
C TYR A 169 -22.32 14.72 -2.86
N PRO A 170 -23.53 14.32 -2.42
CA PRO A 170 -23.85 12.93 -2.07
C PRO A 170 -23.81 11.97 -3.27
N LYS A 171 -23.75 12.48 -4.50
CA LYS A 171 -23.63 11.69 -5.75
C LYS A 171 -22.19 11.62 -6.27
N SER A 172 -21.23 12.29 -5.63
CA SER A 172 -19.83 12.23 -6.04
C SER A 172 -19.29 10.81 -5.88
N VAL A 173 -18.45 10.38 -6.82
CA VAL A 173 -17.75 9.09 -6.74
C VAL A 173 -16.84 9.01 -5.52
N LEU A 174 -16.39 10.17 -5.02
CA LEU A 174 -15.47 10.30 -3.87
C LEU A 174 -16.16 10.11 -2.50
N VAL A 175 -17.49 10.01 -2.46
CA VAL A 175 -18.25 9.84 -1.21
C VAL A 175 -17.85 8.54 -0.51
N THR A 176 -17.68 7.45 -1.25
CA THR A 176 -17.35 6.16 -0.64
C THR A 176 -15.92 6.13 -0.10
N ASP A 177 -14.97 6.80 -0.77
CA ASP A 177 -13.60 6.99 -0.27
C ASP A 177 -13.58 7.89 0.97
N ALA A 178 -14.38 8.95 1.01
CA ALA A 178 -14.51 9.81 2.19
C ALA A 178 -15.04 9.04 3.40
N TYR A 179 -16.07 8.20 3.22
CA TYR A 179 -16.54 7.31 4.27
C TYR A 179 -15.48 6.30 4.70
N LEU A 180 -14.68 5.78 3.78
CA LEU A 180 -13.61 4.84 4.13
C LEU A 180 -12.57 5.51 5.02
N VAL A 181 -12.14 6.74 4.69
CA VAL A 181 -11.18 7.51 5.49
C VAL A 181 -11.75 7.87 6.86
N LEU A 182 -13.01 8.33 6.93
CA LEU A 182 -13.68 8.61 8.19
C LEU A 182 -13.83 7.35 9.05
N GLY A 183 -14.20 6.22 8.45
CA GLY A 183 -14.31 4.94 9.13
C GLY A 183 -12.96 4.46 9.68
N ASP A 184 -11.91 4.53 8.87
CA ASP A 184 -10.54 4.19 9.28
C ASP A 184 -10.07 5.06 10.45
N TYR A 185 -10.32 6.37 10.39
CA TYR A 185 -10.00 7.26 11.50
C TYR A 185 -10.73 6.87 12.79
N ARG A 186 -12.03 6.56 12.72
CA ARG A 186 -12.81 6.10 13.89
C ARG A 186 -12.29 4.78 14.44
N PHE A 187 -11.93 3.84 13.55
CA PHE A 187 -11.35 2.56 13.93
C PHE A 187 -10.03 2.74 14.68
N ASP A 188 -9.14 3.60 14.17
CA ASP A 188 -7.86 3.91 14.81
C ASP A 188 -8.04 4.54 16.20
N LYS A 189 -9.12 5.31 16.40
CA LYS A 189 -9.52 5.86 17.70
C LYS A 189 -10.26 4.88 18.61
N GLN A 190 -10.36 3.60 18.24
CA GLN A 190 -11.11 2.56 18.94
C GLN A 190 -12.62 2.85 19.03
N ASP A 191 -13.13 3.79 18.23
CA ASP A 191 -14.57 4.03 18.07
C ASP A 191 -15.12 3.04 17.03
N LEU A 192 -15.25 1.78 17.48
CA LEU A 192 -15.72 0.68 16.62
C LEU A 192 -17.15 0.92 16.11
N THR A 193 -18.00 1.58 16.91
CA THR A 193 -19.38 1.91 16.51
C THR A 193 -19.40 2.96 15.40
N GLY A 194 -18.62 4.03 15.52
CA GLY A 194 -18.46 5.04 14.48
C GLY A 194 -17.85 4.46 13.21
N ALA A 195 -16.81 3.63 13.33
CA ALA A 195 -16.18 2.95 12.20
C ALA A 195 -17.18 2.06 11.44
N LYS A 196 -17.93 1.23 12.17
CA LYS A 196 -19.00 0.37 11.64
C LYS A 196 -20.04 1.19 10.89
N GLY A 197 -20.48 2.32 11.46
CA GLY A 197 -21.45 3.21 10.81
C GLY A 197 -20.97 3.72 9.45
N TYR A 198 -19.70 4.14 9.34
CA TYR A 198 -19.16 4.62 8.07
C TYR A 198 -18.95 3.50 7.04
N TYR A 199 -18.40 2.37 7.44
CA TYR A 199 -18.24 1.23 6.53
C TYR A 199 -19.58 0.69 6.04
N GLN A 200 -20.63 0.73 6.89
CA GLN A 200 -21.97 0.30 6.51
C GLN A 200 -22.57 1.22 5.43
N LYS A 201 -22.34 2.54 5.50
CA LYS A 201 -22.78 3.48 4.45
C LYS A 201 -22.18 3.16 3.08
N ILE A 202 -20.95 2.64 3.03
CA ILE A 202 -20.33 2.18 1.79
C ILE A 202 -21.06 0.93 1.28
N ILE A 203 -21.25 -0.07 2.15
CA ILE A 203 -21.86 -1.37 1.84
C ILE A 203 -23.33 -1.25 1.40
N ASP A 204 -24.07 -0.28 1.95
CA ASP A 204 -25.46 -0.02 1.60
C ASP A 204 -25.62 0.83 0.32
N GLY A 205 -24.50 1.40 -0.16
CA GLY A 205 -24.46 2.21 -1.36
C GLY A 205 -24.40 1.39 -2.66
N PRO A 206 -24.37 2.07 -3.83
CA PRO A 206 -24.12 1.41 -5.11
C PRO A 206 -22.75 0.74 -5.15
N ALA A 207 -22.65 -0.43 -5.78
CA ALA A 207 -21.40 -1.18 -5.91
C ALA A 207 -20.26 -0.30 -6.44
N SER A 208 -19.11 -0.37 -5.78
CA SER A 208 -17.91 0.43 -6.05
C SER A 208 -16.64 -0.35 -5.68
N GLU A 209 -15.48 0.12 -6.13
CA GLU A 209 -14.17 -0.43 -5.75
C GLU A 209 -13.96 -0.54 -4.23
N THR A 210 -14.54 0.40 -3.49
CA THR A 210 -14.41 0.50 -2.04
C THR A 210 -15.26 -0.54 -1.28
N HIS A 211 -16.22 -1.23 -1.92
CA HIS A 211 -17.06 -2.23 -1.26
C HIS A 211 -16.26 -3.40 -0.68
N ALA A 212 -15.31 -3.94 -1.46
CA ALA A 212 -14.47 -5.04 -0.99
C ALA A 212 -13.65 -4.61 0.23
N MET A 213 -13.12 -3.38 0.19
CA MET A 213 -12.37 -2.82 1.32
C MET A 213 -13.27 -2.56 2.53
N ALA A 214 -14.48 -2.03 2.33
CA ALA A 214 -15.44 -1.80 3.42
C ALA A 214 -15.82 -3.12 4.11
N HIS A 215 -16.09 -4.19 3.34
CA HIS A 215 -16.30 -5.52 3.92
C HIS A 215 -15.07 -6.03 4.67
N PHE A 216 -13.86 -5.85 4.13
CA PHE A 216 -12.63 -6.24 4.80
C PHE A 216 -12.46 -5.50 6.14
N LYS A 217 -12.63 -4.18 6.15
CA LYS A 217 -12.53 -3.34 7.35
C LYS A 217 -13.63 -3.65 8.36
N MET A 218 -14.86 -3.92 7.90
CA MET A 218 -15.96 -4.39 8.75
C MET A 218 -15.62 -5.73 9.41
N GLY A 219 -14.91 -6.64 8.73
CA GLY A 219 -14.42 -7.88 9.31
C GLY A 219 -13.48 -7.63 10.50
N TRP A 220 -12.58 -6.65 10.38
CA TRP A 220 -11.71 -6.23 11.47
C TRP A 220 -12.45 -5.57 12.64
N VAL A 221 -13.50 -4.78 12.37
CA VAL A 221 -14.40 -4.26 13.42
C VAL A 221 -14.99 -5.41 14.22
N PHE A 222 -15.62 -6.38 13.55
CA PHE A 222 -16.21 -7.53 14.24
C PHE A 222 -15.20 -8.40 14.98
N LEU A 223 -13.97 -8.54 14.48
CA LEU A 223 -12.91 -9.24 15.23
C LEU A 223 -12.57 -8.54 16.55
N ASN A 224 -12.51 -7.20 16.56
CA ASN A 224 -12.27 -6.43 17.78
C ASN A 224 -13.46 -6.49 18.75
N GLU A 225 -14.68 -6.67 18.23
CA GLU A 225 -15.88 -6.95 19.01
C GLU A 225 -15.98 -8.42 19.49
N PHE A 226 -15.00 -9.27 19.16
CA PHE A 226 -15.02 -10.72 19.38
C PHE A 226 -16.20 -11.46 18.69
N ASP A 227 -16.89 -10.79 17.76
CA ASP A 227 -17.91 -11.42 16.91
C ASP A 227 -17.22 -12.13 15.74
N TYR A 228 -16.70 -13.34 16.01
CA TYR A 228 -16.03 -14.14 15.00
C TYR A 228 -16.95 -14.54 13.84
N LYS A 229 -18.26 -14.66 14.08
CA LYS A 229 -19.24 -15.01 13.04
C LYS A 229 -19.44 -13.83 12.09
N GLY A 230 -19.61 -12.62 12.64
CA GLY A 230 -19.66 -11.38 11.88
C GLY A 230 -18.38 -11.19 11.07
N ALA A 231 -17.22 -11.32 11.71
CA ALA A 231 -15.92 -11.21 11.06
C ALA A 231 -15.77 -12.20 9.90
N PHE A 232 -16.10 -13.47 10.13
CA PHE A 232 -16.09 -14.52 9.11
C PHE A 232 -16.91 -14.12 7.88
N MET A 233 -18.15 -13.67 8.09
CA MET A 233 -19.06 -13.31 7.01
C MET A 233 -18.51 -12.14 6.18
N GLN A 234 -17.96 -11.12 6.83
CA GLN A 234 -17.47 -9.92 6.14
C GLN A 234 -16.17 -10.19 5.38
N PHE A 235 -15.21 -10.91 5.98
CA PHE A 235 -14.00 -11.33 5.26
C PHE A 235 -14.32 -12.26 4.09
N GLU A 236 -15.31 -13.16 4.23
CA GLU A 236 -15.75 -14.01 3.12
C GLU A 236 -16.30 -13.18 1.95
N LYS A 237 -17.12 -12.15 2.22
CA LYS A 237 -17.60 -11.23 1.17
C LYS A 237 -16.45 -10.50 0.48
N ALA A 238 -15.51 -9.94 1.24
CA ALA A 238 -14.34 -9.26 0.69
C ALA A 238 -13.44 -10.20 -0.15
N ALA A 239 -13.26 -11.46 0.26
CA ALA A 239 -12.49 -12.45 -0.49
C ALA A 239 -13.16 -12.90 -1.80
N LYS A 240 -14.50 -12.88 -1.83
CA LYS A 240 -15.33 -13.23 -3.00
C LYS A 240 -15.50 -12.10 -4.00
N ALA A 241 -15.21 -10.85 -3.64
CA ALA A 241 -15.37 -9.71 -4.54
C ALA A 241 -14.70 -9.98 -5.90
N ASP A 242 -15.43 -9.72 -6.99
CA ASP A 242 -14.90 -9.89 -8.34
C ASP A 242 -13.76 -8.90 -8.57
N GLY A 243 -12.65 -9.37 -9.16
CA GLY A 243 -11.47 -8.54 -9.42
C GLY A 243 -11.62 -7.63 -10.63
N THR A 244 -12.80 -7.02 -10.82
CA THR A 244 -13.19 -6.32 -12.05
C THR A 244 -12.63 -4.91 -12.20
N ASP A 245 -11.74 -4.44 -11.33
CA ASP A 245 -11.19 -3.08 -11.49
C ASP A 245 -9.76 -3.10 -12.00
N LYS A 246 -9.67 -3.01 -13.32
CA LYS A 246 -8.44 -2.86 -14.10
C LYS A 246 -8.08 -1.40 -14.39
N ASN A 247 -8.87 -0.42 -13.95
CA ASN A 247 -8.68 0.96 -14.37
C ASN A 247 -8.23 1.86 -13.22
N PHE A 248 -7.18 2.63 -13.51
CA PHE A 248 -6.58 3.66 -12.67
C PHE A 248 -5.80 3.20 -11.44
N ARG A 249 -4.65 2.57 -11.68
CA ARG A 249 -3.52 2.64 -10.74
C ARG A 249 -2.27 3.06 -11.48
N SER A 250 -1.55 4.03 -10.94
CA SER A 250 -0.17 4.27 -11.35
C SER A 250 0.64 2.98 -11.13
N GLN A 251 1.68 2.76 -11.92
CA GLN A 251 2.45 1.50 -11.91
C GLN A 251 3.03 1.15 -10.52
N ALA A 252 3.23 2.17 -9.66
CA ALA A 252 3.65 2.02 -8.27
C ALA A 252 2.51 1.58 -7.31
N GLU A 253 1.27 1.97 -7.58
CA GLU A 253 0.10 1.59 -6.78
C GLU A 253 -0.44 0.21 -7.18
N ALA A 254 -0.22 -0.25 -8.40
CA ALA A 254 -0.59 -1.60 -8.83
C ALA A 254 0.23 -2.67 -8.08
N GLU A 255 1.53 -2.43 -7.90
CA GLU A 255 2.45 -3.34 -7.18
C GLU A 255 2.23 -3.34 -5.65
N ASN A 256 1.77 -2.22 -5.10
CA ASN A 256 1.52 -2.04 -3.67
C ASN A 256 0.03 -2.11 -3.29
N SER A 257 -0.88 -2.25 -4.26
CA SER A 257 -2.30 -2.40 -3.98
C SER A 257 -2.47 -3.65 -3.14
N VAL A 258 -2.83 -3.43 -1.88
CA VAL A 258 -3.29 -4.48 -0.99
C VAL A 258 -4.37 -5.19 -1.76
N ASN A 259 -4.07 -6.42 -2.22
CA ASN A 259 -5.07 -7.23 -2.86
C ASN A 259 -6.05 -7.57 -1.74
N VAL A 260 -7.10 -6.76 -1.59
CA VAL A 260 -8.06 -6.83 -0.48
C VAL A 260 -8.58 -8.25 -0.35
N ARG A 261 -8.77 -8.94 -1.47
CA ARG A 261 -9.18 -10.34 -1.47
C ARG A 261 -8.14 -11.26 -0.85
N ARG A 262 -6.85 -11.06 -1.16
CA ARG A 262 -5.74 -11.81 -0.57
C ARG A 262 -5.72 -11.62 0.95
N GLU A 263 -5.78 -10.37 1.42
CA GLU A 263 -5.73 -10.09 2.85
C GLU A 263 -6.98 -10.57 3.56
N ALA A 264 -8.17 -10.32 3.00
CA ALA A 264 -9.42 -10.86 3.51
C ALA A 264 -9.39 -12.39 3.60
N LEU A 265 -8.84 -13.09 2.59
CA LEU A 265 -8.69 -14.54 2.66
C LEU A 265 -7.71 -14.98 3.76
N ASN A 266 -6.63 -14.23 3.96
CA ASN A 266 -5.66 -14.51 5.02
C ASN A 266 -6.30 -14.34 6.41
N ASP A 267 -7.05 -13.26 6.63
CA ASP A 267 -7.68 -12.95 7.91
C ASP A 267 -8.94 -13.80 8.15
N LEU A 268 -9.62 -14.20 7.09
CA LEU A 268 -10.68 -15.21 7.14
C LEU A 268 -10.18 -16.51 7.75
N ALA A 269 -8.91 -16.88 7.59
CA ALA A 269 -8.34 -18.06 8.24
C ALA A 269 -8.42 -17.97 9.77
N TYR A 270 -8.29 -16.78 10.35
CA TYR A 270 -8.48 -16.59 11.79
C TYR A 270 -9.94 -16.86 12.17
N ALA A 271 -10.87 -16.12 11.58
CA ALA A 271 -12.29 -16.21 11.92
C ALA A 271 -12.87 -17.61 11.61
N TYR A 272 -12.40 -18.26 10.54
CA TYR A 272 -12.79 -19.62 10.18
C TYR A 272 -12.55 -20.59 11.34
N THR A 273 -11.39 -20.52 12.01
CA THR A 273 -11.06 -21.45 13.11
C THR A 273 -11.92 -21.30 14.36
N GLU A 274 -12.60 -20.16 14.51
CA GLU A 274 -13.54 -19.91 15.61
C GLU A 274 -14.98 -20.31 15.24
N VAL A 275 -15.32 -20.30 13.95
CA VAL A 275 -16.70 -20.49 13.47
C VAL A 275 -16.95 -21.89 12.89
N ARG A 276 -15.93 -22.52 12.28
CA ARG A 276 -16.08 -23.77 11.52
C ARG A 276 -15.05 -24.81 11.94
N LYS A 277 -15.47 -26.08 11.84
CA LYS A 277 -14.59 -27.23 12.07
C LYS A 277 -13.51 -27.35 10.99
N PRO A 278 -12.36 -28.01 11.28
CA PRO A 278 -11.28 -28.21 10.30
C PRO A 278 -11.69 -28.99 9.06
N LYS A 279 -12.65 -29.91 9.21
CA LYS A 279 -13.12 -30.74 8.10
C LYS A 279 -13.71 -29.85 6.99
N GLY A 280 -13.15 -29.95 5.79
CA GLY A 280 -13.59 -29.20 4.61
C GLY A 280 -12.89 -27.86 4.38
N ALA A 281 -12.03 -27.40 5.30
CA ALA A 281 -11.37 -26.10 5.19
C ALA A 281 -10.52 -25.98 3.91
N LEU A 282 -9.79 -27.03 3.52
CA LEU A 282 -8.97 -27.01 2.29
C LEU A 282 -9.80 -26.74 1.04
N ALA A 283 -10.94 -27.43 0.88
CA ALA A 283 -11.83 -27.23 -0.27
C ALA A 283 -12.45 -25.82 -0.25
N TYR A 284 -12.83 -25.34 0.93
CA TYR A 284 -13.38 -24.01 1.12
C TYR A 284 -12.39 -22.91 0.72
N PHE A 285 -11.18 -22.88 1.28
CA PHE A 285 -10.16 -21.88 0.92
C PHE A 285 -9.70 -22.02 -0.53
N ARG A 286 -9.74 -23.22 -1.11
CA ARG A 286 -9.45 -23.43 -2.53
C ARG A 286 -10.48 -22.78 -3.44
N SER A 287 -11.75 -22.76 -3.04
CA SER A 287 -12.82 -22.14 -3.83
C SER A 287 -12.75 -20.61 -3.86
N LEU A 288 -12.14 -19.99 -2.84
CA LEU A 288 -12.01 -18.53 -2.71
C LEU A 288 -10.73 -17.97 -3.34
N ALA A 289 -9.67 -18.76 -3.39
CA ALA A 289 -8.37 -18.31 -3.87
C ALA A 289 -8.29 -18.25 -5.41
N THR A 290 -7.88 -17.10 -5.95
CA THR A 290 -7.69 -16.91 -7.41
C THR A 290 -6.32 -17.35 -7.92
N SER A 291 -5.37 -17.57 -7.03
CA SER A 291 -4.02 -18.02 -7.39
C SER A 291 -3.51 -19.07 -6.42
N ARG A 292 -2.54 -19.86 -6.89
CA ARG A 292 -1.83 -20.82 -6.05
C ARG A 292 -1.13 -20.15 -4.88
N SER A 293 -0.51 -18.99 -5.11
CA SER A 293 0.21 -18.23 -4.08
C SER A 293 -0.74 -17.77 -2.97
N MET A 294 -1.88 -17.20 -3.34
CA MET A 294 -2.93 -16.79 -2.40
C MET A 294 -3.45 -17.98 -1.58
N TYR A 295 -3.74 -19.11 -2.23
CA TYR A 295 -4.20 -20.32 -1.55
C TYR A 295 -3.18 -20.83 -0.53
N LEU A 296 -1.90 -20.92 -0.91
CA LEU A 296 -0.85 -21.43 -0.02
C LEU A 296 -0.63 -20.52 1.19
N LEU A 297 -0.68 -19.20 1.00
CA LEU A 297 -0.56 -18.25 2.10
C LEU A 297 -1.72 -18.39 3.11
N ALA A 298 -2.96 -18.48 2.62
CA ALA A 298 -4.12 -18.69 3.47
C ALA A 298 -4.05 -20.03 4.24
N LEU A 299 -3.57 -21.11 3.59
CA LEU A 299 -3.35 -22.38 4.28
C LEU A 299 -2.26 -22.31 5.35
N GLU A 300 -1.20 -21.53 5.12
CA GLU A 300 -0.16 -21.31 6.13
C GLU A 300 -0.74 -20.63 7.38
N LYS A 301 -1.55 -19.58 7.19
CA LYS A 301 -2.25 -18.87 8.28
C LYS A 301 -3.19 -19.82 9.02
N LEU A 302 -3.99 -20.59 8.28
CA LEU A 302 -4.93 -21.56 8.85
C LEU A 302 -4.20 -22.65 9.67
N ALA A 303 -3.12 -23.22 9.13
CA ALA A 303 -2.33 -24.24 9.82
C ALA A 303 -1.70 -23.71 11.11
N LYS A 304 -1.14 -22.49 11.08
CA LYS A 304 -0.61 -21.81 12.27
C LYS A 304 -1.68 -21.64 13.35
N ARG A 305 -2.91 -21.27 12.95
CA ARG A 305 -4.04 -21.13 13.89
C ARG A 305 -4.44 -22.45 14.53
N TYR A 306 -4.60 -23.52 13.76
CA TYR A 306 -4.93 -24.83 14.35
C TYR A 306 -3.84 -25.37 15.26
N PHE A 307 -2.57 -25.14 14.91
CA PHE A 307 -1.44 -25.50 15.77
C PHE A 307 -1.52 -24.79 17.14
N ILE A 308 -1.81 -23.49 17.16
CA ILE A 308 -2.00 -22.72 18.41
C ILE A 308 -3.19 -23.28 19.22
N LYS A 309 -4.28 -23.69 18.56
CA LYS A 309 -5.47 -24.26 19.21
C LYS A 309 -5.31 -25.72 19.66
N GLN A 310 -4.12 -26.32 19.50
CA GLN A 310 -3.82 -27.72 19.86
C GLN A 310 -4.70 -28.76 19.13
N ASP A 311 -5.26 -28.41 17.98
CA ASP A 311 -6.11 -29.28 17.17
C ASP A 311 -5.25 -30.08 16.16
N PHE A 312 -4.46 -31.03 16.67
CA PHE A 312 -3.36 -31.68 15.95
C PHE A 312 -3.79 -32.63 14.81
N ASP A 313 -5.07 -33.04 14.75
CA ASP A 313 -5.58 -33.85 13.63
C ASP A 313 -5.67 -33.06 12.32
N SER A 314 -5.74 -31.73 12.39
CA SER A 314 -5.80 -30.83 11.23
C SER A 314 -4.43 -30.58 10.55
N VAL A 315 -3.32 -30.73 11.28
CA VAL A 315 -1.95 -30.41 10.80
C VAL A 315 -1.42 -31.48 9.83
N ARG A 316 -1.91 -32.73 9.90
CA ARG A 316 -1.46 -33.84 9.04
C ARG A 316 -1.78 -33.64 7.55
N GLY A 317 -2.84 -32.90 7.21
CA GLY A 317 -3.17 -32.58 5.81
C GLY A 317 -2.21 -31.60 5.13
N TRP A 318 -1.53 -30.76 5.91
CA TRP A 318 -0.62 -29.71 5.42
C TRP A 318 0.67 -30.28 4.81
N SER A 319 1.28 -31.30 5.45
CA SER A 319 2.46 -32.00 4.92
C SER A 319 2.19 -32.70 3.58
N ILE A 320 0.96 -33.15 3.37
CA ILE A 320 0.54 -33.80 2.11
C ILE A 320 0.32 -32.76 1.00
N ALA A 321 -0.24 -31.59 1.31
CA ALA A 321 -0.43 -30.52 0.33
C ALA A 321 0.91 -29.91 -0.16
N ARG A 322 1.87 -29.71 0.75
CA ARG A 322 3.21 -29.19 0.42
C ARG A 322 4.01 -30.15 -0.46
N SER A 323 3.96 -31.46 -0.17
CA SER A 323 4.68 -32.49 -0.93
C SER A 323 4.10 -32.74 -2.33
N ARG A 324 2.77 -32.67 -2.50
CA ARG A 324 2.13 -32.75 -3.83
C ARG A 324 2.42 -31.54 -4.71
N GLY A 325 2.56 -30.35 -4.11
CA GLY A 325 2.92 -29.12 -4.83
C GLY A 325 4.37 -29.09 -5.35
N SER A 326 5.30 -29.78 -4.69
CA SER A 326 6.71 -29.90 -5.11
C SER A 326 6.91 -30.94 -6.23
N ARG A 327 6.02 -31.94 -6.34
CA ARG A 327 6.10 -32.97 -7.38
C ARG A 327 5.59 -32.49 -8.74
N SER A 328 4.71 -31.48 -8.81
CA SER A 328 4.20 -30.97 -10.09
C SER A 328 5.19 -30.10 -10.85
N THR A 329 6.13 -29.44 -10.16
CA THR A 329 7.22 -28.65 -10.78
C THR A 329 8.34 -29.54 -11.31
N ARG A 330 8.53 -30.74 -10.76
CA ARG A 330 9.56 -31.70 -11.22
C ARG A 330 9.14 -32.51 -12.46
N ARG A 331 7.85 -32.55 -12.80
CA ARG A 331 7.32 -33.32 -13.95
C ARG A 331 7.23 -32.51 -15.25
N ARG A 332 7.46 -31.19 -15.23
CA ARG A 332 7.43 -30.33 -16.43
C ARG A 332 8.79 -30.11 -17.10
N THR A 333 9.88 -30.65 -16.54
CA THR A 333 11.25 -30.51 -17.08
C THR A 333 11.80 -31.80 -17.69
N SER A 334 10.97 -32.81 -17.95
CA SER A 334 11.44 -34.13 -18.44
C SER A 334 10.65 -34.67 -19.64
N THR A 335 10.14 -33.80 -20.51
CA THR A 335 9.47 -34.22 -21.76
C THR A 335 9.94 -33.38 -22.95
N THR A 336 11.26 -33.31 -23.15
CA THR A 336 11.84 -32.86 -24.43
C THR A 336 13.12 -33.64 -24.73
N ARG A 337 12.99 -34.92 -25.12
CA ARG A 337 13.97 -35.64 -25.96
C ARG A 337 13.46 -37.04 -26.26
N ALA A 338 13.03 -37.26 -27.49
CA ALA A 338 13.21 -38.50 -28.28
C ALA A 338 12.24 -38.50 -29.47
N ALA A 339 12.66 -37.91 -30.60
CA ALA A 339 12.09 -38.22 -31.91
C ALA A 339 13.09 -37.80 -33.01
N SER A 340 14.03 -38.69 -33.33
CA SER A 340 14.62 -38.80 -34.68
C SER A 340 15.61 -39.97 -34.68
N MET A 341 15.25 -41.08 -35.31
CA MET A 341 16.14 -41.92 -36.14
C MET A 341 15.36 -43.13 -36.67
N SER A 342 15.19 -43.18 -37.99
CA SER A 342 15.12 -44.38 -38.84
C SER A 342 15.07 -43.94 -40.31
N PRO A 343 15.46 -44.78 -41.29
CA PRO A 343 16.21 -46.03 -41.18
C PRO A 343 17.71 -45.85 -41.44
#